data_AF-A0A526V8V2-F1
#
_entry.id   AF-A0A526V8V2-F1
#
_cell.length_a   1.000
_cell.length_b   1.000
_cell.length_c   1.000
_cell.angle_alpha   90.00
_cell.angle_beta   90.00
_cell.angle_gamma   90.00
#
_symmetry.space_group_name_H-M   'P 1'
#
loop_
_entity.id
_entity.type
_entity.pdbx_description
1 polymer ?
#
loop_
_entity_poly.entity_id
_entity_poly.type
_entity_poly.pdbx_seq_one_letter_code
_entity_poly.pdbx_strand_id
1 'polypeptide(L)' 'MSIEAPVVVEVGLGDRTYDILIGSGLLSRAGAEISGRLPGTRAAVVTDANV' A
#
# COMPACT_ATOMS: atom_id res chain seq x y z
N MET A 1 -4.70 -19.71 4.99
CA MET A 1 -3.67 -18.95 4.24
C MET A 1 -3.04 -18.00 5.26
N SER A 2 -1.80 -18.24 5.67
CA SER A 2 -1.16 -17.44 6.71
C SER A 2 -0.91 -16.03 6.17
N ILE A 3 -1.42 -15.03 6.90
CA ILE A 3 -1.23 -13.62 6.58
C ILE A 3 0.03 -13.21 7.34
N GLU A 4 1.18 -13.40 6.71
CA GLU A 4 2.43 -12.95 7.31
C GLU A 4 2.51 -11.42 7.27
N ALA A 5 3.12 -10.83 8.30
CA ALA A 5 3.34 -9.39 8.32
C ALA A 5 4.16 -8.99 7.08
N PRO A 6 3.84 -7.87 6.43
CA PRO A 6 4.58 -7.45 5.24
C PRO A 6 6.00 -7.09 5.64
N VAL A 7 6.96 -7.39 4.77
CA VAL A 7 8.28 -6.77 4.83
C VAL A 7 8.11 -5.30 4.45
N VAL A 8 8.72 -4.41 5.24
CA VAL A 8 8.68 -2.96 5.02
C VAL A 8 10.06 -2.49 4.59
N VAL A 9 10.12 -1.79 3.47
CA VAL A 9 11.35 -1.15 2.98
C VAL A 9 11.14 0.35 2.92
N GLU A 10 11.88 1.09 3.74
CA GLU A 10 11.88 2.56 3.74
C GLU A 10 12.74 3.08 2.58
N VAL A 11 12.20 4.04 1.82
CA VAL A 11 12.93 4.73 0.75
C VAL A 11 13.17 6.18 1.14
N GLY A 12 14.41 6.50 1.50
CA GLY A 12 14.83 7.84 1.90
C GLY A 12 14.93 8.80 0.70
N LEU A 13 13.89 9.60 0.47
CA LEU A 13 13.86 10.67 -0.54
C LEU A 13 13.76 12.06 0.11
N GLY A 14 14.33 12.21 1.31
CA GLY A 14 14.20 13.42 2.14
C GLY A 14 12.74 13.61 2.57
N ASP A 15 12.16 14.77 2.25
CA ASP A 15 10.77 15.12 2.61
C ASP A 15 9.71 14.22 1.95
N ARG A 16 10.09 13.44 0.93
CA ARG A 16 9.20 12.49 0.23
C ARG A 16 9.50 11.04 0.56
N THR A 17 10.01 10.77 1.75
CA THR A 17 10.27 9.41 2.23
C THR A 17 8.97 8.61 2.30
N TYR A 18 9.00 7.35 1.89
CA TYR A 18 7.85 6.44 1.93
C TYR A 18 8.25 4.99 2.11
N ASP A 19 7.29 4.18 2.57
CA ASP A 19 7.44 2.74 2.76
C ASP A 19 6.92 1.94 1.56
N ILE A 20 7.65 0.90 1.20
CA ILE A 20 7.19 -0.16 0.31
C ILE A 20 6.79 -1.37 1.16
N LEU A 21 5.55 -1.81 1.04
CA LEU A 21 5.06 -3.04 1.66
C LEU A 21 5.20 -4.22 0.68
N ILE A 22 5.87 -5.29 1.10
CA ILE A 22 6.08 -6.50 0.29
C ILE A 22 5.53 -7.70 1.04
N GLY A 23 4.61 -8.44 0.42
CA GLY A 23 3.99 -9.61 1.03
C GLY A 23 2.78 -10.11 0.26
N SER A 24 2.22 -11.23 0.70
CA SER A 24 0.98 -11.80 0.14
C SER A 24 -0.26 -11.13 0.74
N GLY A 25 -1.39 -11.17 0.03
CA GLY A 25 -2.68 -10.68 0.53
C GLY A 25 -2.80 -9.16 0.71
N LEU A 26 -1.84 -8.37 0.23
CA LEU A 26 -1.87 -6.90 0.37
C LEU A 26 -3.08 -6.26 -0.30
N LEU A 27 -3.46 -6.74 -1.49
CA LEU A 27 -4.59 -6.19 -2.23
C LEU A 27 -5.90 -6.31 -1.43
N SER A 28 -6.12 -7.45 -0.77
CA SER A 28 -7.30 -7.69 0.06
C SER A 28 -7.42 -6.73 1.24
N ARG A 29 -6.30 -6.18 1.72
CA ARG A 29 -6.27 -5.18 2.82
C ARG A 29 -5.93 -3.76 2.36
N ALA A 30 -5.84 -3.51 1.05
CA ALA A 30 -5.39 -2.24 0.50
C ALA A 30 -6.23 -1.06 1.00
N GLY A 31 -7.54 -1.24 1.16
CA GLY A 31 -8.41 -0.19 1.71
C GLY A 31 -8.01 0.25 3.12
N ALA A 32 -7.66 -0.69 4.00
CA ALA A 32 -7.19 -0.38 5.35
C ALA A 32 -5.85 0.36 5.31
N GLU A 33 -4.91 -0.11 4.49
CA GLU A 33 -3.60 0.53 4.30
C GLU A 33 -3.69 1.96 3.77
N ILE A 34 -4.59 2.20 2.81
CA ILE A 34 -4.85 3.53 2.24
C ILE A 34 -5.48 4.42 3.30
N SER A 35 -6.50 3.94 4.01
CA SER A 35 -7.20 4.73 5.04
C SER A 35 -6.28 5.13 6.20
N GLY A 36 -5.32 4.27 6.57
CA GLY A 36 -4.34 4.57 7.61
C GLY A 36 -3.34 5.66 7.21
N ARG A 37 -2.98 5.74 5.92
CA ARG A 37 -2.01 6.74 5.41
C ARG A 37 -2.68 8.03 4.95
N LEU A 38 -3.90 7.94 4.42
CA LEU A 38 -4.68 9.04 3.84
C LEU A 38 -6.10 9.06 4.43
N PRO A 39 -6.24 9.41 5.72
CA PRO A 39 -7.53 9.38 6.40
C PRO A 39 -8.54 10.33 5.75
N GLY A 40 -9.78 9.87 5.59
CA GLY A 40 -10.89 10.68 5.07
C GLY A 40 -10.84 10.98 3.56
N THR A 41 -9.89 10.39 2.82
CA THR A 41 -9.73 10.68 1.39
C THR A 41 -10.51 9.69 0.52
N ARG A 42 -11.07 10.18 -0.61
CA ARG A 42 -11.63 9.33 -1.66
C ARG A 42 -10.51 8.86 -2.58
N ALA A 43 -10.46 7.57 -2.87
CA ALA A 43 -9.49 6.97 -3.77
C ALA A 43 -10.16 6.51 -5.07
N ALA A 44 -9.41 6.55 -6.18
CA ALA A 44 -9.79 5.95 -7.45
C ALA A 44 -8.66 5.00 -7.89
N VAL A 45 -9.03 3.84 -8.43
CA VAL A 45 -8.08 2.89 -9.00
C VAL A 45 -7.95 3.21 -10.49
N VAL A 46 -6.71 3.46 -10.93
CA VAL A 46 -6.39 3.68 -12.34
C VAL A 46 -5.53 2.52 -12.81
N THR A 47 -5.98 1.83 -13.85
CA THR A 47 -5.31 0.68 -14.45
C THR A 47 -5.34 0.82 -15.97
N ASP A 48 -4.50 0.06 -16.67
CA ASP A 48 -4.54 -0.04 -18.13
C ASP A 48 -5.50 -1.16 -18.58
N ALA A 49 -5.55 -1.45 -19.88
CA ALA A 49 -6.48 -2.43 -20.45
C ALA A 49 -6.04 -3.90 -20.29
N ASN A 50 -4.82 -4.16 -19.79
CA ASN A 50 -4.22 -5.48 -19.70
C ASN A 50 -4.21 -6.03 -18.25
N VAL A 51 -4.66 -5.23 -17.27
CA VAL A 51 -4.67 -5.57 -15.84
C VAL A 51 -6.08 -5.40 -15.28
#